data_AF-A0A0G1ESC5-F1
#
_entry.id   AF-A0A0G1ESC5-F1
#
_cell.length_a   1.000
_cell.length_b   1.000
_cell.length_c   1.000
_cell.angle_alpha   90.00
_cell.angle_beta   90.00
_cell.angle_gamma   90.00
#
_symmetry.space_group_name_H-M   'P 1'
#
loop_
_entity.id
_entity.type
_entity.pdbx_description
1 polymer ?
#
loop_
_entity_poly.entity_id
_entity_poly.type
_entity_poly.pdbx_seq_one_letter_code
_entity_poly.pdbx_strand_id
1 'polypeptide(L)'
;MEVWALEAYGAAHTLQEILTIKSDDVPGRSKAYESIIKGEPIRKLNVPESFNVLIRELKGLGLEVELLKDGRIIETQKPEPTQNKAAEND
;
A
#
# COMPACT_ATOMS: atom_id res chain seq x y z
N MET A 1 7.19 18.29 9.15
CA MET A 1 7.53 19.40 8.21
C MET A 1 8.24 18.87 6.96
N GLU A 2 8.80 17.66 6.99
CA GLU A 2 9.54 17.08 5.86
C GLU A 2 8.67 16.77 4.64
N VAL A 3 7.39 16.42 4.86
CA VAL A 3 6.44 16.14 3.76
C VAL A 3 6.29 17.36 2.84
N TRP A 4 6.12 18.56 3.41
CA TRP A 4 5.98 19.80 2.65
C TRP A 4 7.22 20.14 1.83
N ALA A 5 8.41 19.76 2.30
CA ALA A 5 9.62 19.93 1.50
C ALA A 5 9.55 19.06 0.24
N LEU A 6 9.21 17.78 0.38
CA LEU A 6 9.08 16.87 -0.77
C LEU A 6 7.98 17.29 -1.75
N GLU A 7 6.86 17.79 -1.23
CA GLU A 7 5.77 18.33 -2.03
C GLU A 7 6.21 19.59 -2.81
N ALA A 8 6.91 20.52 -2.16
CA ALA A 8 7.40 21.75 -2.81
C ALA A 8 8.44 21.45 -3.90
N TYR A 9 9.26 20.41 -3.73
CA TYR A 9 10.18 19.93 -4.75
C TYR A 9 9.50 19.17 -5.91
N GLY A 10 8.20 18.85 -5.79
CA GLY A 10 7.50 18.02 -6.77
C GLY A 10 7.97 16.55 -6.78
N ALA A 11 8.57 16.08 -5.69
CA ALA A 11 9.14 14.74 -5.57
C ALA A 11 8.05 13.67 -5.27
N ALA A 12 7.05 13.58 -6.16
CA ALA A 12 5.87 12.75 -5.96
C ALA A 12 6.20 11.27 -5.68
N HIS A 13 7.11 10.68 -6.45
CA HIS A 13 7.51 9.28 -6.26
C HIS A 13 8.25 9.06 -4.94
N THR A 14 9.15 9.98 -4.57
CA THR A 14 9.89 9.88 -3.30
C THR A 14 8.96 9.97 -2.11
N LEU A 15 8.00 10.91 -2.14
CA LEU A 15 6.99 11.04 -1.10
C LEU A 15 6.11 9.79 -1.03
N GLN A 16 5.67 9.28 -2.19
CA GLN A 16 4.85 8.07 -2.25
C GLN A 16 5.60 6.87 -1.67
N GLU A 17 6.88 6.67 -2.01
CA GLU A 17 7.71 5.60 -1.46
C GLU A 17 7.84 5.68 0.07
N ILE A 18 8.04 6.89 0.60
CA ILE A 18 8.15 7.14 2.04
C ILE A 18 6.85 6.73 2.76
N LEU A 19 5.69 7.08 2.20
CA LEU A 19 4.39 6.82 2.81
C LEU A 19 3.91 5.36 2.65
N THR A 20 4.50 4.59 1.73
CA THR A 20 4.02 3.24 1.37
C THR A 20 5.10 2.19 1.67
N ILE A 21 5.88 1.77 0.68
CA ILE A 21 6.82 0.65 0.77
C ILE A 21 7.92 0.83 1.81
N LYS A 22 8.23 2.08 2.22
CA LYS A 22 9.20 2.38 3.29
C LYS A 22 8.56 2.53 4.68
N SER A 23 7.23 2.55 4.78
CA SER A 23 6.51 2.68 6.06
C SER A 23 5.46 1.58 6.24
N ASP A 24 4.30 1.72 5.59
CA ASP A 24 3.03 1.09 5.98
C ASP A 24 2.42 0.13 4.94
N ASP A 25 3.02 -0.03 3.76
CA ASP A 25 2.59 -1.04 2.78
C ASP A 25 3.28 -2.39 3.09
N VAL A 26 2.66 -3.20 3.94
CA VAL A 26 3.19 -4.51 4.38
C VAL A 26 3.51 -5.45 3.20
N PRO A 27 2.57 -5.72 2.26
CA PRO A 27 2.87 -6.59 1.12
C PRO A 27 3.84 -5.94 0.13
N GLY A 28 3.79 -4.62 -0.04
CA GLY A 28 4.69 -3.89 -0.94
C GLY A 28 6.12 -3.82 -0.42
N ARG A 29 6.33 -3.70 0.90
CA ARG A 29 7.65 -3.64 1.52
C ARG A 29 8.44 -4.94 1.33
N SER A 30 7.80 -6.10 1.52
CA SER A 30 8.43 -7.40 1.30
C SER A 30 8.83 -7.61 -0.16
N LYS A 31 7.97 -7.21 -1.10
CA LYS A 31 8.27 -7.25 -2.54
C LYS A 31 9.38 -6.27 -2.92
N ALA A 32 9.39 -5.07 -2.35
CA ALA A 32 10.46 -4.10 -2.57
C ALA A 32 11.81 -4.66 -2.11
N TYR A 33 11.85 -5.33 -0.95
CA TYR A 33 13.06 -6.01 -0.46
C TYR A 33 13.53 -7.11 -1.41
N GLU A 34 12.62 -7.95 -1.89
CA GLU A 34 12.91 -8.99 -2.89
C GLU A 34 13.47 -8.39 -4.20
N SER A 35 12.84 -7.32 -4.71
CA SER A 35 13.30 -6.62 -5.92
C SER A 35 14.69 -6.02 -5.74
N ILE A 36 15.01 -5.47 -4.56
CA ILE A 36 16.35 -4.94 -4.25
C ILE A 36 17.40 -6.06 -4.31
N ILE A 37 17.10 -7.24 -3.74
CA ILE A 37 18.02 -8.39 -3.77
C ILE A 37 18.23 -8.89 -5.20
N LYS A 38 17.16 -8.94 -6.00
CA LYS A 38 17.19 -9.43 -7.38
C LYS A 38 17.72 -8.42 -8.40
N GLY A 39 17.89 -7.15 -8.00
CA GLY A 39 18.21 -6.07 -8.93
C GLY A 39 17.08 -5.74 -9.91
N GLU A 40 15.84 -6.11 -9.57
CA GLU A 40 14.66 -5.86 -10.37
C GLU A 40 14.04 -4.49 -10.05
N PRO A 41 13.34 -3.86 -11.02
CA PRO A 41 12.64 -2.61 -10.74
C PRO A 41 11.51 -2.83 -9.73
N ILE A 42 11.50 -2.03 -8.65
CA ILE A 42 10.45 -2.04 -7.64
C ILE A 42 9.12 -1.68 -8.32
N ARG A 43 8.13 -2.57 -8.21
CA ARG A 43 6.83 -2.42 -8.86
C ARG A 43 5.66 -2.44 -7.87
N LYS A 44 4.64 -1.67 -8.24
CA LYS A 44 3.27 -1.59 -7.71
C LYS A 44 3.17 -1.33 -6.20
N LEU A 45 2.89 -0.07 -5.87
CA LEU A 45 2.56 0.36 -4.52
C LEU A 45 1.08 0.07 -4.23
N ASN A 46 0.78 -0.42 -3.04
CA ASN A 46 -0.57 -0.68 -2.58
C ASN A 46 -1.06 0.45 -1.69
N VAL A 47 -2.32 0.34 -1.24
CA VAL A 47 -2.90 1.23 -0.24
C VAL A 47 -2.19 0.99 1.10
N PRO A 48 -1.71 2.04 1.80
CA PRO A 48 -1.13 1.91 3.13
C PRO A 48 -2.11 1.30 4.13
N GLU A 49 -1.61 0.47 5.05
CA GLU A 49 -2.48 -0.12 6.08
C GLU A 49 -3.07 0.93 7.03
N SER A 50 -2.38 2.06 7.24
CA SER A 50 -2.89 3.20 8.02
C SER A 50 -4.19 3.78 7.42
N PHE A 51 -4.38 3.73 6.11
CA PHE A 51 -5.65 4.11 5.48
C PHE A 51 -6.78 3.11 5.77
N ASN A 52 -6.48 1.81 5.78
CA ASN A 52 -7.45 0.78 6.16
C ASN A 52 -7.86 0.91 7.64
N VAL A 53 -6.92 1.26 8.51
CA VAL A 53 -7.21 1.57 9.92
C VAL A 53 -8.11 2.79 10.04
N LEU A 54 -7.80 3.88 9.33
CA LEU A 54 -8.64 5.07 9.30
C LEU A 54 -10.09 4.76 8.91
N ILE A 55 -10.32 3.96 7.87
CA ILE A 55 -11.68 3.55 7.46
C ILE A 55 -12.38 2.80 8.60
N ARG A 56 -11.67 1.89 9.28
CA ARG A 56 -12.24 1.13 10.41
C ARG A 56 -12.58 2.03 11.60
N GLU A 57 -11.74 3.01 11.91
CA GLU A 57 -11.99 3.97 12.98
C GLU A 57 -13.23 4.83 12.68
N LEU A 58 -13.39 5.30 11.45
CA LEU A 58 -14.57 6.03 11.01
C LEU A 58 -15.84 5.16 11.08
N LYS A 59 -15.75 3.90 10.65
CA LYS A 59 -16.85 2.93 10.80
C LYS A 59 -17.24 2.68 12.26
N GLY A 60 -16.26 2.68 13.17
CA GLY A 60 -16.50 2.59 14.61
C GLY A 60 -17.31 3.77 15.17
N LEU A 61 -17.24 4.94 14.52
CA LEU A 61 -18.04 6.13 14.85
C LEU A 61 -19.42 6.15 14.17
N GLY A 62 -19.77 5.10 13.40
CA GLY A 62 -21.01 5.04 12.63
C GLY A 62 -20.95 5.82 11.30
N LEU A 63 -19.76 6.20 10.84
CA LEU A 63 -19.55 6.84 9.55
C LEU A 63 -19.19 5.78 8.50
N GLU A 64 -20.04 5.59 7.49
CA GLU A 64 -19.76 4.68 6.39
C GLU A 64 -18.95 5.41 5.31
N VAL A 65 -17.77 4.87 4.99
CA VAL A 65 -16.89 5.38 3.94
C VAL A 65 -16.69 4.29 2.90
N GLU A 66 -17.02 4.61 1.66
CA GLU A 66 -16.91 3.70 0.52
C GLU A 66 -15.92 4.26 -0.50
N LEU A 67 -15.15 3.37 -1.13
CA LEU A 67 -14.31 3.73 -2.26
C LEU A 67 -15.15 3.69 -3.52
N LEU A 68 -15.06 4.76 -4.31
CA LEU A 68 -15.74 4.88 -5.59
C LEU A 68 -14.70 4.94 -6.71
N LYS A 69 -14.93 4.18 -7.78
CA LYS A 69 -14.20 4.29 -9.05
C LYS A 69 -15.20 4.42 -10.18
N ASP A 70 -15.08 5.52 -10.93
CA ASP A 70 -15.97 5.83 -12.05
C ASP A 70 -17.47 5.76 -11.67
N GLY A 71 -17.80 6.20 -10.45
CA GLY A 71 -19.17 6.19 -9.93
C GLY A 71 -19.68 4.83 -9.43
N ARG A 72 -18.82 3.79 -9.38
CA ARG A 72 -19.15 2.47 -8.86
C ARG A 72 -18.40 2.20 -7.56
N ILE A 73 -19.09 1.60 -6.60
CA ILE A 73 -18.47 1.12 -5.36
C ILE A 73 -17.49 0.02 -5.73
N ILE A 74 -16.23 0.20 -5.33
CA ILE A 74 -15.19 -0.82 -5.41
C ILE A 74 -15.05 -1.43 -4.02
N GLU A 75 -15.26 -2.73 -3.93
CA GLU A 75 -14.90 -3.47 -2.73
C GLU A 75 -13.39 -3.43 -2.57
N THR A 76 -12.93 -2.99 -1.39
CA THR A 76 -11.54 -3.22 -0.98
C THR A 76 -11.31 -4.73 -1.00
N GLN A 77 -10.54 -5.23 -1.97
CA GLN A 77 -10.06 -6.59 -1.93
C GLN A 77 -9.35 -6.77 -0.59
N LYS A 78 -9.86 -7.69 0.26
CA LYS A 78 -9.06 -8.20 1.38
C LYS A 78 -7.70 -8.58 0.81
N PRO A 79 -6.57 -8.25 1.46
CA PRO A 79 -5.30 -8.79 1.04
C PRO A 79 -5.46 -10.31 1.02
N GLU A 80 -5.42 -10.91 -0.17
CA GLU A 80 -5.41 -12.35 -0.30
C GLU A 80 -4.21 -12.85 0.50
N PRO A 81 -4.37 -13.86 1.38
CA PRO A 81 -3.22 -14.51 1.96
C PRO A 81 -2.44 -15.11 0.80
N THR A 82 -1.24 -14.60 0.53
CA THR A 82 -0.30 -15.18 -0.42
C THR A 82 -0.18 -16.66 -0.09
N GLN A 83 -0.81 -17.51 -0.90
CA GLN A 83 -0.65 -18.95 -0.81
C GLN A 83 0.84 -19.23 -1.00
N ASN A 84 1.48 -19.74 0.06
CA ASN A 84 2.81 -20.29 0.00
C ASN A 84 2.84 -21.37 -1.09
N LYS A 85 3.36 -21.04 -2.28
CA LYS A 85 3.92 -22.02 -3.20
C LYS A 85 5.28 -22.44 -2.66
N ALA A 86 5.26 -23.18 -1.57
CA ALA A 86 6.39 -23.86 -0.98
C ALA A 86 6.00 -25.31 -0.71
N ALA A 87 5.78 -26.08 -1.78
CA ALA A 87 5.76 -27.56 -1.77
C ALA A 87 5.48 -28.08 -3.19
N GLU A 88 6.39 -27.83 -4.13
CA GLU A 88 6.51 -28.69 -5.32
C GLU A 88 7.89 -28.46 -5.91
N ASN A 89 8.84 -29.30 -5.50
CA ASN A 89 10.03 -29.76 -6.22
C ASN A 89 10.93 -30.48 -5.19
N ASP A 90 10.54 -31.70 -4.85
CA ASP A 90 11.40 -32.83 -4.51
C ASP A 90 10.65 -34.12 -4.91
#